data_AF-A0AB39QU81-F1
#
_entry.id   AF-A0AB39QU81-F1
#
_cell.length_a   1.000
_cell.length_b   1.000
_cell.length_c   1.000
_cell.angle_alpha   90.00
_cell.angle_beta   90.00
_cell.angle_gamma   90.00
#
_symmetry.space_group_name_H-M   'P 1'
#
loop_
_entity.id
_entity.type
_entity.pdbx_description
1 polymer ?
#
loop_
_entity_poly.entity_id
_entity_poly.type
_entity_poly.pdbx_seq_one_letter_code
_entity_poly.pdbx_strand_id
1 'polypeptide(L)'
;MTATDPPPYDAIVLAGGAARRLGGADKPAVRVGGRPLLDRVLAACAGARRTVVVAAPRPTSRPVRWTREDPPGGGPVAALHAGLRHTTAARAVVLSADLPFLEEATVERLLSALHAAGTDGALLTDADGRDQPLVAAYRTTALRHALAALAGGNSDDNSDNSDNSHDSGNSHDSDDNDNGSGLTGLPLRRLTAALNLTRVPDPLASFDCDTWDDIADARARIREHGHVLDEWISAVKDELGIDLDVDTRVLLDLARDAAHGVARPAAPLTTFLVGYAAAQAKGGPEAVAEAAHKAAALALRWAEEANPSPGAAADGPGPDGPGPDGPGPDRPGPGTTPASGPGR
;
A
#
# COMPACT_ATOMS: atom_id res chain seq x y z
N MET A 1 11.86 -12.91 -30.96
CA MET A 1 12.74 -12.65 -29.79
C MET A 1 11.94 -13.04 -28.57
N THR A 2 12.19 -14.22 -28.01
CA THR A 2 11.58 -14.66 -26.76
C THR A 2 12.04 -13.71 -25.66
N ALA A 3 11.10 -13.00 -25.02
CA ALA A 3 11.41 -12.26 -23.81
C ALA A 3 11.97 -13.28 -22.80
N THR A 4 13.28 -13.23 -22.55
CA THR A 4 13.91 -14.09 -21.56
C THR A 4 13.30 -13.71 -20.22
N ASP A 5 12.65 -14.67 -19.55
CA ASP A 5 12.15 -14.42 -18.20
C ASP A 5 13.27 -13.79 -17.35
N PRO A 6 12.97 -12.74 -16.58
CA PRO A 6 13.94 -12.19 -15.67
C PRO A 6 14.42 -13.34 -14.77
N PRO A 7 15.73 -13.45 -14.49
CA PRO A 7 16.20 -14.59 -13.74
C PRO A 7 15.49 -14.65 -12.38
N PRO A 8 15.39 -15.82 -11.72
CA PRO A 8 14.64 -15.98 -10.47
C PRO A 8 15.39 -15.43 -9.24
N TYR A 9 14.67 -14.78 -8.32
CA TYR A 9 15.20 -14.26 -7.06
C TYR A 9 14.43 -14.81 -5.86
N ASP A 10 15.08 -14.82 -4.69
CA ASP A 10 14.44 -15.08 -3.40
C ASP A 10 14.37 -13.76 -2.60
N ALA A 11 13.38 -13.62 -1.73
CA ALA A 11 13.21 -12.47 -0.84
C ALA A 11 13.50 -12.86 0.61
N ILE A 12 14.18 -11.98 1.35
CA ILE A 12 14.42 -12.07 2.79
C ILE A 12 13.83 -10.81 3.42
N VAL A 13 12.80 -10.97 4.24
CA VAL A 13 12.15 -9.87 4.96
C VAL A 13 12.54 -9.94 6.42
N LEU A 14 13.25 -8.92 6.91
CA LEU A 14 13.61 -8.79 8.31
C LEU A 14 12.48 -8.10 9.06
N ALA A 15 11.70 -8.90 9.80
CA ALA A 15 10.56 -8.43 10.59
C ALA A 15 10.84 -8.50 12.11
N GLY A 16 12.10 -8.73 12.48
CA GLY A 16 12.57 -8.77 13.86
C GLY A 16 12.99 -7.38 14.36
N GLY A 17 12.81 -7.15 15.66
CA GLY A 17 13.22 -5.91 16.31
C GLY A 17 12.41 -5.67 17.57
N ALA A 18 13.02 -5.04 18.58
CA ALA A 18 12.34 -4.79 19.86
C ALA A 18 11.32 -3.63 19.80
N ALA A 19 11.18 -2.96 18.65
CA ALA A 19 10.26 -1.83 18.44
C ALA A 19 10.27 -0.82 19.60
N ARG A 20 11.45 -0.55 20.19
CA ARG A 20 11.60 0.19 21.44
C ARG A 20 11.00 1.59 21.36
N ARG A 21 11.12 2.24 20.19
CA ARG A 21 10.59 3.57 19.88
C ARG A 21 9.07 3.61 19.67
N LEU A 22 8.45 2.44 19.46
CA LEU A 22 7.01 2.26 19.37
C LEU A 22 6.39 1.72 20.66
N GLY A 23 7.12 1.80 21.79
CA GLY A 23 6.65 1.30 23.07
C GLY A 23 6.53 -0.22 23.17
N GLY A 24 7.30 -0.97 22.34
CA GLY A 24 7.23 -2.44 22.29
C GLY A 24 6.08 -2.98 21.45
N ALA A 25 5.39 -2.14 20.68
CA ALA A 25 4.36 -2.57 19.74
C ALA A 25 4.93 -3.56 18.70
N ASP A 26 4.09 -4.50 18.26
CA ASP A 26 4.43 -5.43 17.18
C ASP A 26 4.45 -4.69 15.84
N LYS A 27 5.57 -4.00 15.55
CA LYS A 27 5.76 -3.11 14.38
C LYS A 27 5.28 -3.72 13.05
N PRO A 28 5.61 -4.97 12.69
CA PRO A 28 5.16 -5.55 11.42
C PRO A 28 3.64 -5.72 11.31
N ALA A 29 2.91 -5.75 12.44
CA ALA A 29 1.45 -5.81 12.49
C ALA A 29 0.77 -4.43 12.47
N VAL A 30 1.52 -3.33 12.63
CA VAL A 30 0.97 -1.98 12.57
C VAL A 30 0.41 -1.73 11.17
N ARG A 31 -0.81 -1.18 11.12
CA ARG A 31 -1.51 -0.90 9.87
C ARG A 31 -1.27 0.52 9.39
N VAL A 32 -0.90 0.64 8.12
CA VAL A 32 -0.85 1.90 7.37
C VAL A 32 -1.77 1.70 6.16
N GLY A 33 -2.73 2.60 5.94
CA GLY A 33 -3.76 2.44 4.90
C GLY A 33 -4.46 1.08 4.96
N GLY A 34 -5.04 0.73 6.10
CA GLY A 34 -5.77 -0.54 6.32
C GLY A 34 -4.94 -1.83 6.31
N ARG A 35 -3.71 -1.85 5.77
CA ARG A 35 -2.88 -3.06 5.60
C ARG A 35 -1.72 -3.12 6.59
N PRO A 36 -1.41 -4.30 7.17
CA PRO A 36 -0.20 -4.48 7.96
C PRO A 36 1.06 -4.13 7.16
N LEU A 37 2.05 -3.50 7.81
CA LEU A 37 3.32 -3.15 7.17
C LEU A 37 4.01 -4.38 6.54
N LEU A 38 4.03 -5.52 7.26
CA LEU A 38 4.58 -6.76 6.72
C LEU A 38 3.88 -7.18 5.42
N ASP A 39 2.55 -7.13 5.38
CA ASP A 39 1.77 -7.53 4.20
C ASP A 39 1.97 -6.58 3.01
N ARG A 40 2.40 -5.34 3.23
CA ARG A 40 2.80 -4.42 2.15
C ARG A 40 4.11 -4.89 1.52
N VAL A 41 5.11 -5.17 2.34
CA VAL A 41 6.42 -5.68 1.89
C VAL A 41 6.28 -7.04 1.21
N LEU A 42 5.44 -7.93 1.75
CA LEU A 42 5.17 -9.24 1.16
C LEU A 42 4.49 -9.15 -0.23
N ALA A 43 3.66 -8.14 -0.45
CA ALA A 43 3.04 -7.89 -1.75
C ALA A 43 4.07 -7.40 -2.78
N ALA A 44 5.00 -6.53 -2.39
CA ALA A 44 6.10 -6.11 -3.26
C ALA A 44 7.02 -7.29 -3.67
N CYS A 45 6.98 -8.40 -2.94
CA CYS A 45 7.72 -9.63 -3.24
C CYS A 45 6.92 -10.64 -4.09
N ALA A 46 5.82 -10.25 -4.75
CA ALA A 46 4.93 -11.19 -5.48
C ALA A 46 5.71 -12.11 -6.43
N GLY A 47 6.62 -11.57 -7.23
CA GLY A 47 7.49 -12.32 -8.14
C GLY A 47 8.63 -13.14 -7.50
N ALA A 48 8.80 -13.13 -6.17
CA ALA A 48 9.85 -13.90 -5.52
C ALA A 48 9.54 -15.40 -5.56
N ARG A 49 10.51 -16.22 -5.98
CA ARG A 49 10.39 -17.69 -5.98
C ARG A 49 10.14 -18.22 -4.57
N ARG A 50 10.80 -17.63 -3.59
CA ARG A 50 10.64 -17.91 -2.16
C ARG A 50 10.74 -16.61 -1.38
N THR A 51 9.84 -16.45 -0.41
CA THR A 51 9.92 -15.37 0.59
C THR A 51 10.22 -15.97 1.95
N VAL A 52 11.32 -15.53 2.55
CA VAL A 52 11.76 -15.89 3.90
C VAL A 52 11.51 -14.71 4.81
N VAL A 53 10.78 -14.90 5.91
CA VAL A 53 10.57 -13.87 6.92
C VAL A 53 11.33 -14.25 8.17
N VAL A 54 12.19 -13.34 8.64
CA VAL A 54 13.01 -13.52 9.84
C VAL A 54 12.33 -12.84 11.02
N ALA A 55 11.50 -13.61 11.73
CA ALA A 55 10.74 -13.21 12.91
C ALA A 55 9.98 -14.41 13.48
N ALA A 56 9.32 -14.21 14.63
CA ALA A 56 8.33 -15.16 15.13
C ALA A 56 7.15 -15.30 14.15
N PRO A 57 6.65 -16.53 13.89
CA PRO A 57 5.53 -16.77 12.98
C PRO A 57 4.25 -16.01 13.35
N ARG A 58 3.50 -15.59 12.34
CA ARG A 58 2.22 -14.86 12.45
C ARG A 58 1.39 -15.03 11.17
N PRO A 59 0.09 -14.68 11.18
CA PRO A 59 -0.72 -14.65 9.97
C PRO A 59 -0.16 -13.67 8.94
N THR A 60 -0.17 -14.06 7.67
CA THR A 60 0.28 -13.26 6.52
C THR A 60 -0.68 -13.44 5.35
N SER A 61 -0.76 -12.43 4.50
CA SER A 61 -1.56 -12.42 3.26
C SER A 61 -1.15 -13.47 2.21
N ARG A 62 0.04 -14.07 2.36
CA ARG A 62 0.57 -15.10 1.45
C ARG A 62 1.46 -16.10 2.21
N PRO A 63 1.71 -17.30 1.65
CA PRO A 63 2.65 -18.26 2.22
C PRO A 63 4.09 -17.70 2.27
N VAL A 64 4.76 -17.93 3.41
CA VAL A 64 6.16 -17.55 3.63
C VAL A 64 6.91 -18.64 4.39
N ARG A 65 8.24 -18.65 4.29
CA ARG A 65 9.12 -19.46 5.14
C ARG A 65 9.53 -18.64 6.36
N TRP A 66 9.18 -19.08 7.55
CA TRP A 66 9.64 -18.45 8.79
C TRP A 66 11.01 -18.96 9.22
N THR A 67 11.82 -18.07 9.78
CA THR A 67 13.07 -18.39 10.48
C THR A 67 13.37 -17.32 11.52
N ARG A 68 14.40 -17.53 12.34
CA ARG A 68 14.85 -16.59 13.36
C ARG A 68 16.35 -16.76 13.58
N GLU A 69 17.03 -15.67 13.89
CA GLU A 69 18.39 -15.72 14.40
C GLU A 69 18.47 -16.37 15.78
N ASP A 70 19.60 -17.01 16.07
CA ASP A 70 19.92 -17.65 17.34
C ASP A 70 21.25 -17.08 17.88
N PRO A 71 21.27 -16.48 19.09
CA PRO A 71 20.11 -16.20 19.94
C PRO A 71 19.18 -15.14 19.33
N PRO A 72 17.87 -15.19 19.63
CA PRO A 72 16.93 -14.16 19.23
C PRO A 72 17.36 -12.74 19.62
N GLY A 73 17.19 -11.77 18.71
CA GLY A 73 17.61 -10.40 18.96
C GLY A 73 19.10 -10.17 18.70
N GLY A 74 19.78 -11.09 18.01
CA GLY A 74 21.19 -10.96 17.61
C GLY A 74 21.48 -9.82 16.64
N GLY A 75 20.47 -9.06 16.22
CA GLY A 75 20.60 -7.88 15.36
C GLY A 75 20.50 -8.20 13.87
N PRO A 76 20.58 -7.17 13.01
CA PRO A 76 20.23 -7.29 11.59
C PRO A 76 21.19 -8.18 10.79
N VAL A 77 22.48 -8.23 11.15
CA VAL A 77 23.45 -9.10 10.46
C VAL A 77 23.18 -10.57 10.77
N ALA A 78 22.93 -10.91 12.04
CA ALA A 78 22.55 -12.26 12.45
C ALA A 78 21.21 -12.70 11.83
N ALA A 79 20.22 -11.79 11.80
CA ALA A 79 18.93 -12.02 11.16
C ALA A 79 19.06 -12.27 9.66
N LEU A 80 19.86 -11.47 8.96
CA LEU A 80 20.14 -11.67 7.55
C LEU A 80 20.82 -13.02 7.29
N HIS A 81 21.80 -13.39 8.12
CA HIS A 81 22.46 -14.69 8.02
C HIS A 81 21.47 -15.84 8.19
N ALA A 82 20.56 -15.78 9.18
CA ALA A 82 19.51 -16.78 9.39
C ALA A 82 18.57 -16.88 8.17
N GLY A 83 18.12 -15.75 7.63
CA GLY A 83 17.30 -15.70 6.42
C GLY A 83 17.98 -16.32 5.20
N LEU A 84 19.27 -16.01 5.01
CA LEU A 84 20.05 -16.45 3.86
C LEU A 84 20.25 -17.97 3.81
N ARG A 85 20.19 -18.69 4.94
CA ARG A 85 20.25 -20.17 4.96
C ARG A 85 19.08 -20.82 4.21
N HIS A 86 18.00 -20.09 3.94
CA HIS A 86 16.83 -20.61 3.25
C HIS A 86 16.68 -20.16 1.80
N THR A 87 17.62 -19.37 1.28
CA THR A 87 17.65 -18.94 -0.12
C THR A 87 18.49 -19.88 -0.98
N THR A 88 18.08 -20.03 -2.24
CA THR A 88 18.75 -20.87 -3.25
C THR A 88 18.91 -20.15 -4.59
N ALA A 89 18.17 -19.07 -4.83
CA ALA A 89 18.37 -18.22 -6.00
C ALA A 89 19.76 -17.55 -5.97
N ALA A 90 20.28 -17.21 -7.16
CA ALA A 90 21.55 -16.50 -7.28
C ALA A 90 21.50 -15.04 -6.81
N ARG A 91 20.28 -14.50 -6.65
CA ARG A 91 20.00 -13.15 -6.18
C ARG A 91 19.01 -13.20 -5.03
N ALA A 92 19.29 -12.42 -4.00
CA ALA A 92 18.41 -12.25 -2.85
C ALA A 92 18.02 -10.77 -2.71
N VAL A 93 16.73 -10.49 -2.59
CA VAL A 93 16.22 -9.16 -2.24
C VAL A 93 16.03 -9.14 -0.73
N VAL A 94 16.66 -8.19 -0.05
CA VAL A 94 16.64 -8.02 1.41
C VAL A 94 15.85 -6.78 1.75
N LEU A 95 14.80 -6.93 2.56
CA LEU A 95 13.82 -5.91 2.86
C LEU A 95 13.58 -5.81 4.36
N SER A 96 13.50 -4.59 4.90
CA SER A 96 12.89 -4.35 6.20
C SER A 96 11.37 -4.52 6.11
N ALA A 97 10.72 -4.92 7.20
CA ALA A 97 9.27 -5.19 7.22
C ALA A 97 8.39 -3.94 7.42
N ASP A 98 8.97 -2.75 7.46
CA ASP A 98 8.36 -1.48 7.88
C ASP A 98 8.37 -0.41 6.79
N LEU A 99 8.33 -0.85 5.53
CA LEU A 99 8.40 0.00 4.33
C LEU A 99 6.98 0.21 3.75
N PRO A 100 6.21 1.24 4.18
CA PRO A 100 4.82 1.43 3.77
C PRO A 100 4.59 1.71 2.28
N PHE A 101 5.62 2.20 1.59
CA PHE A 101 5.56 2.61 0.17
C PHE A 101 6.39 1.70 -0.75
N LEU A 102 6.85 0.56 -0.26
CA LEU A 102 7.57 -0.39 -1.10
C LEU A 102 6.61 -1.04 -2.10
N GLU A 103 6.98 -1.01 -3.38
CA GLU A 103 6.22 -1.59 -4.48
C GLU A 103 7.05 -2.63 -5.25
N GLU A 104 6.38 -3.50 -6.00
CA GLU A 104 7.04 -4.49 -6.87
C GLU A 104 7.96 -3.82 -7.90
N ALA A 105 7.55 -2.68 -8.46
CA ALA A 105 8.37 -1.88 -9.36
C ALA A 105 9.70 -1.44 -8.72
N THR A 106 9.74 -1.20 -7.41
CA THR A 106 10.99 -0.90 -6.69
C THR A 106 11.92 -2.11 -6.65
N VAL A 107 11.36 -3.30 -6.39
CA VAL A 107 12.11 -4.56 -6.40
C VAL A 107 12.69 -4.84 -7.79
N GLU A 108 11.91 -4.62 -8.84
CA GLU A 108 12.36 -4.75 -10.23
C GLU A 108 13.49 -3.77 -10.58
N ARG A 109 13.41 -2.51 -10.12
CA ARG A 109 14.48 -1.52 -10.29
C ARG A 109 15.77 -1.95 -9.62
N LEU A 110 15.71 -2.45 -8.38
CA LEU A 110 16.88 -2.95 -7.65
C LEU A 110 17.54 -4.14 -8.38
N LEU A 111 16.73 -5.10 -8.84
CA LEU A 111 17.22 -6.26 -9.60
C LEU A 111 17.84 -5.85 -10.94
N SER A 112 17.24 -4.87 -11.62
CA SER A 112 17.75 -4.32 -12.87
C SER A 112 19.08 -3.58 -12.68
N ALA A 113 19.19 -2.78 -11.62
CA ALA A 113 20.43 -2.09 -11.26
C ALA A 113 21.55 -3.08 -10.91
N LEU A 114 21.24 -4.13 -10.13
CA LEU A 114 22.18 -5.20 -9.81
C LEU A 114 22.71 -5.92 -11.06
N HIS A 115 21.84 -6.14 -12.04
CA HIS A 115 22.21 -6.76 -13.30
C HIS A 115 23.11 -5.85 -14.14
N ALA A 116 22.71 -4.60 -14.34
CA ALA A 116 23.40 -3.65 -15.20
C ALA A 116 24.79 -3.26 -14.68
N ALA A 117 24.94 -3.09 -13.37
CA ALA A 117 26.20 -2.59 -12.78
C ALA A 117 27.26 -3.69 -12.58
N GLY A 118 26.88 -4.97 -12.59
CA GLY A 118 27.82 -6.06 -12.34
C GLY A 118 28.40 -6.08 -10.91
N THR A 119 27.78 -5.37 -9.97
CA THR A 119 28.20 -5.21 -8.58
C THR A 119 27.70 -6.36 -7.68
N ASP A 120 28.17 -6.39 -6.42
CA ASP A 120 27.75 -7.39 -5.43
C ASP A 120 26.34 -7.12 -4.89
N GLY A 121 25.92 -5.86 -4.93
CA GLY A 121 24.58 -5.44 -4.51
C GLY A 121 24.15 -4.11 -5.12
N ALA A 122 22.84 -3.92 -5.18
CA ALA A 122 22.19 -2.64 -5.43
C ALA A 122 21.29 -2.32 -4.23
N LEU A 123 21.41 -1.12 -3.66
CA LEU A 123 20.63 -0.69 -2.51
C LEU A 123 19.95 0.66 -2.76
N LEU A 124 18.84 0.90 -2.07
CA LEU A 124 18.21 2.22 -2.11
C LEU A 124 19.01 3.24 -1.30
N THR A 125 18.89 4.50 -1.69
CA THR A 125 19.29 5.63 -0.84
C THR A 125 18.09 6.52 -0.55
N ASP A 126 18.02 7.03 0.68
CA ASP A 126 16.97 7.96 1.08
C ASP A 126 17.18 9.39 0.57
N ALA A 127 16.31 10.32 0.97
CA ALA A 127 16.38 11.74 0.60
C ALA A 127 17.70 12.42 1.02
N ASP A 128 18.31 11.95 2.11
CA ASP A 128 19.58 12.44 2.63
C ASP A 128 20.79 11.76 1.97
N GLY A 129 20.54 10.84 1.02
CA GLY A 129 21.56 10.05 0.35
C GLY A 129 22.15 8.94 1.22
N ARG A 130 21.49 8.55 2.32
CA ARG A 130 21.98 7.47 3.18
C ARG A 130 21.63 6.12 2.58
N ASP A 131 22.60 5.20 2.63
CA ASP A 131 22.45 3.84 2.16
C ASP A 131 21.43 3.07 3.02
N GLN A 132 20.51 2.37 2.36
CA GLN A 132 19.50 1.51 2.98
C GLN A 132 19.82 0.03 2.70
N PRO A 133 20.72 -0.60 3.48
CA PRO A 133 21.16 -1.98 3.25
C PRO A 133 20.07 -3.04 3.44
N LEU A 134 18.96 -2.66 4.10
CA LEU A 134 17.77 -3.50 4.21
C LEU A 134 16.70 -3.13 3.19
N VAL A 135 17.05 -2.42 2.12
CA VAL A 135 16.21 -2.25 0.93
C VAL A 135 17.09 -2.42 -0.31
N ALA A 136 17.48 -3.68 -0.56
CA ALA A 136 18.58 -3.98 -1.47
C ALA A 136 18.42 -5.32 -2.18
N ALA A 137 18.97 -5.44 -3.38
CA ALA A 137 19.18 -6.69 -4.09
C ALA A 137 20.66 -7.06 -4.05
N TYR A 138 20.99 -8.28 -3.61
CA TYR A 138 22.35 -8.78 -3.50
C TYR A 138 22.58 -10.01 -4.37
N ARG A 139 23.81 -10.18 -4.85
CA ARG A 139 24.30 -11.49 -5.30
C ARG A 139 24.47 -12.37 -4.09
N THR A 140 23.76 -13.50 -4.08
CA THR A 140 23.72 -14.39 -2.92
C THR A 140 25.10 -14.95 -2.58
N THR A 141 25.96 -15.19 -3.57
CA THR A 141 27.34 -15.64 -3.37
C THR A 141 28.20 -14.61 -2.65
N ALA A 142 28.21 -13.35 -3.13
CA ALA A 142 28.95 -12.25 -2.51
C ALA A 142 28.46 -12.00 -1.08
N LEU A 143 27.14 -12.00 -0.88
CA LEU A 143 26.54 -11.82 0.43
C LEU A 143 26.93 -12.95 1.42
N ARG A 144 26.92 -14.21 0.99
CA ARG A 144 27.39 -15.35 1.80
C ARG A 144 28.85 -15.23 2.16
N HIS A 145 29.72 -14.87 1.21
CA HIS A 145 31.16 -14.69 1.46
C HIS A 145 31.42 -13.58 2.47
N ALA A 146 30.75 -12.43 2.33
CA ALA A 146 30.91 -11.31 3.25
C ALA A 146 30.46 -11.67 4.67
N LEU A 147 29.34 -12.39 4.83
CA LEU A 147 28.87 -12.87 6.13
C LEU A 147 29.84 -13.91 6.75
N ALA A 148 30.37 -14.83 5.96
CA ALA A 148 31.35 -15.81 6.44
C ALA A 148 32.65 -15.15 6.92
N ALA A 149 33.14 -14.13 6.20
CA ALA A 149 34.32 -13.37 6.60
C ALA A 149 34.09 -12.61 7.93
N LEU A 150 32.90 -12.05 8.14
CA LEU A 150 32.55 -11.38 9.40
C LEU A 150 32.47 -12.36 10.58
N ALA A 151 31.93 -13.56 10.37
CA ALA A 151 31.85 -14.57 11.41
C ALA A 151 33.24 -15.06 11.86
N GLY A 152 34.16 -15.24 10.90
CA GLY A 152 35.56 -15.61 11.19
C GLY A 152 36.33 -14.52 11.92
N GLY A 153 36.23 -13.26 11.47
CA GLY A 153 36.99 -12.15 12.05
C GLY A 153 36.60 -11.75 13.48
N ASN A 154 35.39 -12.09 13.95
CA ASN A 154 34.96 -11.82 15.32
C ASN A 154 35.47 -12.87 16.33
N SER A 155 35.95 -14.02 15.83
CA SER A 155 36.48 -15.10 16.67
C SER A 155 37.91 -14.82 17.13
N ASP A 156 38.68 -14.07 16.33
CA ASP A 156 40.09 -13.76 16.58
C ASP A 156 40.29 -12.52 17.50
N ASP A 157 39.28 -11.65 17.65
CA ASP A 157 39.38 -10.41 18.45
C ASP A 157 39.03 -10.63 19.94
N ASN A 158 38.68 -11.86 20.34
CA ASN A 158 38.25 -12.21 21.70
C ASN A 158 39.22 -13.16 22.44
N SER A 159 40.43 -13.37 21.92
CA SER A 159 41.41 -14.31 22.49
C SER A 159 42.43 -13.70 23.46
N ASP A 160 42.32 -12.41 23.83
CA ASP A 160 43.36 -11.72 24.61
C ASP A 160 43.03 -11.49 26.10
N ASN A 161 42.11 -12.28 26.67
CA ASN A 161 41.90 -12.24 28.12
C ASN A 161 41.47 -13.58 28.73
N SER A 162 42.43 -14.49 28.94
CA SER A 162 42.48 -15.32 30.15
C SER A 162 43.79 -16.10 30.19
N ASP A 163 44.78 -15.48 30.83
CA ASP A 163 45.85 -16.23 31.44
C ASP A 163 45.28 -16.89 32.71
N ASN A 164 45.34 -18.22 32.75
CA ASN A 164 45.61 -19.08 33.90
C ASN A 164 44.60 -20.21 34.23
N SER A 165 45.21 -21.38 34.43
CA SER A 165 44.79 -22.62 35.10
C SER A 165 44.23 -23.79 34.27
N HIS A 166 44.93 -24.92 34.46
CA HIS A 166 44.75 -26.27 33.94
C HIS A 166 43.37 -26.88 34.24
N ASP A 167 42.86 -27.75 33.36
CA ASP A 167 42.64 -29.19 33.62
C ASP A 167 42.09 -29.90 32.36
N SER A 168 42.22 -31.22 32.37
CA SER A 168 42.26 -32.16 31.27
C SER A 168 40.88 -32.68 30.82
N GLY A 169 40.77 -32.98 29.53
CA GLY A 169 40.00 -34.12 29.01
C GLY A 169 38.50 -33.91 28.75
N ASN A 170 38.10 -33.96 27.48
CA ASN A 170 37.39 -35.10 26.89
C ASN A 170 37.00 -34.78 25.44
N SER A 171 37.39 -35.65 24.51
CA SER A 171 36.91 -35.65 23.13
C SER A 171 35.47 -36.15 23.06
N HIS A 172 34.57 -35.31 22.57
CA HIS A 172 33.27 -35.74 22.06
C HIS A 172 32.98 -35.00 20.75
N ASP A 173 32.77 -35.77 19.70
CA ASP A 173 32.26 -35.34 18.41
C ASP A 173 30.99 -34.50 18.60
N SER A 174 31.05 -33.24 18.18
CA SER A 174 29.88 -32.39 17.99
C SER A 174 30.12 -31.47 16.79
N ASP A 175 29.88 -32.03 15.61
CA ASP A 175 29.89 -31.36 14.30
C ASP A 175 28.66 -30.41 14.09
N ASP A 176 28.25 -29.69 15.14
CA ASP A 176 27.09 -28.78 15.11
C ASP A 176 27.41 -27.43 15.79
N ASN A 177 28.60 -26.88 15.53
CA ASN A 177 28.94 -25.52 15.96
C ASN A 177 28.24 -24.49 15.07
N ASP A 178 27.06 -24.07 15.52
CA ASP A 178 26.30 -22.98 14.96
C ASP A 178 27.08 -21.64 15.08
N ASN A 179 27.65 -21.21 13.96
CA ASN A 179 28.36 -19.93 13.74
C ASN A 179 27.50 -18.65 13.95
N GLY A 180 26.39 -18.72 14.69
CA GLY A 180 25.54 -17.56 15.01
C GLY A 180 26.16 -16.59 16.02
N SER A 181 27.05 -17.07 16.90
CA SER A 181 27.65 -16.26 17.97
C SER A 181 28.52 -15.11 17.44
N GLY A 182 29.31 -15.33 16.39
CA GLY A 182 30.24 -14.35 15.83
C GLY A 182 29.58 -13.17 15.09
N LEU A 183 28.30 -13.31 14.70
CA LEU A 183 27.56 -12.27 13.96
C LEU A 183 26.64 -11.44 14.86
N THR A 184 26.49 -11.82 16.12
CA THR A 184 25.60 -11.17 17.07
C THR A 184 26.06 -9.74 17.37
N GLY A 185 25.14 -8.78 17.27
CA GLY A 185 25.40 -7.37 17.56
C GLY A 185 26.17 -6.60 16.48
N LEU A 186 26.59 -7.26 15.40
CA LEU A 186 27.34 -6.59 14.33
C LEU A 186 26.46 -5.57 13.58
N PRO A 187 26.97 -4.36 13.32
CA PRO A 187 26.25 -3.35 12.56
C PRO A 187 26.33 -3.67 11.06
N LEU A 188 25.25 -3.38 10.32
CA LEU A 188 25.19 -3.59 8.86
C LEU A 188 26.31 -2.87 8.10
N ARG A 189 26.88 -1.78 8.63
CA ARG A 189 28.01 -1.08 8.00
C ARG A 189 29.24 -1.98 7.78
N ARG A 190 29.45 -2.99 8.63
CA ARG A 190 30.57 -3.94 8.48
C ARG A 190 30.36 -4.83 7.27
N LEU A 191 29.10 -5.22 7.03
CA LEU A 191 28.71 -6.00 5.86
C LEU A 191 28.80 -5.17 4.59
N THR A 192 28.24 -3.96 4.57
CA THR A 192 28.25 -3.13 3.36
C THR A 192 29.65 -2.66 2.98
N ALA A 193 30.55 -2.44 3.94
CA ALA A 193 31.95 -2.10 3.67
C ALA A 193 32.72 -3.22 2.93
N ALA A 194 32.25 -4.47 3.01
CA ALA A 194 32.87 -5.62 2.36
C ALA A 194 32.29 -5.92 0.95
N LEU A 195 31.31 -5.14 0.49
CA LEU A 195 30.61 -5.38 -0.76
C LEU A 195 30.82 -4.20 -1.73
N ASN A 196 30.94 -4.52 -3.02
CA ASN A 196 30.85 -3.50 -4.07
C ASN A 196 29.37 -3.21 -4.35
N LEU A 197 28.93 -1.97 -4.10
CA LEU A 197 27.50 -1.61 -4.07
C LEU A 197 27.16 -0.48 -5.03
N THR A 198 26.05 -0.63 -5.74
CA THR A 198 25.42 0.42 -6.54
C THR A 198 24.27 1.05 -5.76
N ARG A 199 24.14 2.37 -5.86
CA ARG A 199 23.10 3.16 -5.17
C ARG A 199 21.98 3.50 -6.14
N VAL A 200 20.74 3.32 -5.71
CA VAL A 200 19.52 3.65 -6.46
C VAL A 200 18.71 4.64 -5.63
N PRO A 201 18.66 5.93 -6.00
CA PRO A 201 17.88 6.92 -5.26
C PRO A 201 16.39 6.62 -5.35
N ASP A 202 15.74 6.45 -4.21
CA ASP A 202 14.28 6.30 -4.12
C ASP A 202 13.80 6.67 -2.70
N PRO A 203 13.66 7.98 -2.42
CA PRO A 203 13.32 8.47 -1.09
C PRO A 203 11.98 7.97 -0.54
N LEU A 204 11.03 7.66 -1.44
CA LEU A 204 9.70 7.22 -1.03
C LEU A 204 9.73 5.74 -0.64
N ALA A 205 10.31 4.88 -1.48
CA ALA A 205 10.38 3.45 -1.17
C ALA A 205 11.40 3.12 -0.08
N SER A 206 12.36 4.00 0.20
CA SER A 206 13.28 3.90 1.33
C SER A 206 12.68 4.34 2.66
N PHE A 207 11.49 4.94 2.68
CA PHE A 207 10.89 5.44 3.91
C PHE A 207 10.51 4.27 4.81
N ASP A 208 11.07 4.23 6.02
CA ASP A 208 10.82 3.24 7.05
C ASP A 208 10.09 3.85 8.25
N CYS A 209 9.12 3.12 8.80
CA CYS A 209 8.30 3.65 9.89
C CYS A 209 8.88 3.38 11.28
N ASP A 210 9.90 4.09 11.72
CA ASP A 210 10.61 3.82 12.98
C ASP A 210 9.93 4.32 14.26
N THR A 211 9.06 5.31 14.13
CA THR A 211 8.37 6.01 15.21
C THR A 211 6.87 6.13 14.94
N TRP A 212 6.11 6.53 15.97
CA TRP A 212 4.68 6.79 15.80
C TRP A 212 4.40 7.98 14.86
N ASP A 213 5.31 8.95 14.82
CA ASP A 213 5.24 10.08 13.89
C ASP A 213 5.45 9.60 12.45
N ASP A 214 6.40 8.70 12.20
CA ASP A 214 6.60 8.12 10.86
C ASP A 214 5.37 7.33 10.39
N ILE A 215 4.68 6.64 11.30
CA ILE A 215 3.42 5.95 11.01
C ILE A 215 2.31 6.96 10.68
N ALA A 216 2.23 8.07 11.41
CA ALA A 216 1.26 9.13 11.16
C ALA A 216 1.50 9.79 9.79
N ASP A 217 2.76 10.11 9.48
CA ASP A 217 3.20 10.65 8.19
C ASP A 217 2.91 9.67 7.06
N ALA A 218 3.21 8.38 7.25
CA ALA A 218 2.90 7.36 6.26
C ALA A 218 1.40 7.30 5.96
N ARG A 219 0.57 7.32 7.01
CA ARG A 219 -0.90 7.35 6.87
C ARG A 219 -1.40 8.63 6.22
N ALA A 220 -0.75 9.77 6.43
CA ALA A 220 -1.12 11.03 5.77
C ALA A 220 -0.82 10.94 4.27
N ARG A 221 0.38 10.49 3.88
CA ARG A 221 0.78 10.36 2.48
C ARG A 221 -0.06 9.35 1.71
N ILE A 222 -0.41 8.19 2.30
CA ILE A 222 -1.33 7.24 1.63
C ILE A 222 -2.71 7.88 1.41
N ARG A 223 -3.17 8.70 2.35
CA ARG A 223 -4.45 9.42 2.21
C ARG A 223 -4.43 10.45 1.08
N GLU A 224 -3.29 11.08 0.82
CA GLU A 224 -3.12 12.03 -0.29
C GLU A 224 -3.11 11.37 -1.68
N HIS A 225 -2.70 10.10 -1.79
CA HIS A 225 -2.48 9.41 -3.08
C HIS A 225 -3.65 8.55 -3.59
N GLY A 226 -4.85 8.62 -2.99
CA GLY A 226 -6.09 8.21 -3.69
C GLY A 226 -6.60 6.78 -3.52
N HIS A 227 -6.37 6.11 -2.38
CA HIS A 227 -7.03 4.83 -2.03
C HIS A 227 -7.94 4.90 -0.80
N VAL A 228 -8.22 6.11 -0.30
CA VAL A 228 -8.98 6.34 0.95
C VAL A 228 -10.35 5.69 0.91
N LEU A 229 -11.04 5.77 -0.23
CA LEU A 229 -12.41 5.29 -0.34
C LEU A 229 -12.48 3.76 -0.34
N ASP A 230 -11.62 3.07 -1.10
CA ASP A 230 -11.60 1.61 -1.16
C ASP A 230 -11.13 0.99 0.17
N GLU A 231 -10.15 1.63 0.82
CA GLU A 231 -9.68 1.23 2.16
C GLU A 231 -10.74 1.47 3.24
N TRP A 232 -11.42 2.62 3.20
CA TRP A 232 -12.52 2.92 4.11
C TRP A 232 -13.69 1.95 3.91
N ILE A 233 -14.08 1.68 2.67
CA ILE A 233 -15.14 0.72 2.35
C ILE A 233 -14.77 -0.68 2.85
N SER A 234 -13.53 -1.12 2.64
CA SER A 234 -13.06 -2.43 3.13
C SER A 234 -13.11 -2.52 4.65
N ALA A 235 -12.64 -1.49 5.36
CA ALA A 235 -12.68 -1.45 6.83
C ALA A 235 -14.12 -1.45 7.38
N VAL A 236 -15.03 -0.72 6.73
CA VAL A 236 -16.46 -0.70 7.10
C VAL A 236 -17.13 -2.05 6.81
N LYS A 237 -16.79 -2.71 5.70
CA LYS A 237 -17.30 -4.06 5.38
C LYS A 237 -16.88 -5.08 6.44
N ASP A 238 -15.61 -5.05 6.84
CA ASP A 238 -15.08 -5.95 7.87
C ASP A 238 -15.77 -5.73 9.22
N GLU A 239 -15.89 -4.48 9.68
CA GLU A 239 -16.52 -4.14 10.97
C GLU A 239 -18.01 -4.53 11.00
N LEU A 240 -18.71 -4.39 9.87
CA LEU A 240 -20.13 -4.71 9.75
C LEU A 240 -20.40 -6.17 9.35
N GLY A 241 -19.36 -6.98 9.10
CA GLY A 241 -19.50 -8.37 8.64
C GLY A 241 -20.18 -8.51 7.28
N ILE A 242 -19.94 -7.56 6.37
CA ILE A 242 -20.56 -7.51 5.04
C ILE A 242 -19.66 -8.18 4.01
N ASP A 243 -20.09 -9.34 3.50
CA ASP A 243 -19.48 -9.99 2.34
C ASP A 243 -20.28 -9.65 1.07
N LEU A 244 -20.02 -8.48 0.51
CA LEU A 244 -20.71 -7.96 -0.67
C LEU A 244 -19.73 -7.26 -1.61
N ASP A 245 -19.53 -7.83 -2.80
CA ASP A 245 -18.66 -7.29 -3.84
C ASP A 245 -19.48 -6.51 -4.89
N VAL A 246 -19.70 -5.22 -4.61
CA VAL A 246 -20.47 -4.31 -5.48
C VAL A 246 -19.54 -3.37 -6.20
N ASP A 247 -19.85 -3.07 -7.46
CA ASP A 247 -19.15 -2.03 -8.22
C ASP A 247 -19.42 -0.65 -7.59
N THR A 248 -18.44 -0.16 -6.84
CA THR A 248 -18.47 1.16 -6.18
C THR A 248 -18.67 2.29 -7.19
N ARG A 249 -18.18 2.17 -8.45
CA ARG A 249 -18.35 3.22 -9.47
C ARG A 249 -19.82 3.43 -9.79
N VAL A 250 -20.58 2.35 -9.94
CA VAL A 250 -22.02 2.41 -10.22
C VAL A 250 -22.76 3.18 -9.12
N LEU A 251 -22.43 2.95 -7.85
CA LEU A 251 -23.05 3.65 -6.73
C LEU A 251 -22.64 5.13 -6.64
N LEU A 252 -21.38 5.45 -6.97
CA LEU A 252 -20.89 6.83 -6.98
C LEU A 252 -21.45 7.65 -8.15
N ASP A 253 -21.57 7.03 -9.32
CA ASP A 253 -22.20 7.67 -10.49
C ASP A 253 -23.69 7.88 -10.24
N LEU A 254 -24.41 6.92 -9.66
CA LEU A 254 -25.80 7.13 -9.22
C LEU A 254 -25.92 8.29 -8.20
N ALA A 255 -25.03 8.34 -7.20
CA ALA A 255 -25.02 9.42 -6.23
C ALA A 255 -24.79 10.78 -6.92
N ARG A 256 -23.88 10.84 -7.90
CA ARG A 256 -23.65 12.03 -8.74
C ARG A 256 -24.93 12.41 -9.48
N ASP A 257 -25.58 11.48 -10.16
CA ASP A 257 -26.77 11.73 -10.97
C ASP A 257 -27.93 12.23 -10.10
N ALA A 258 -28.15 11.64 -8.94
CA ALA A 258 -29.16 12.11 -7.98
C ALA A 258 -28.85 13.51 -7.43
N ALA A 259 -27.58 13.80 -7.12
CA ALA A 259 -27.17 15.13 -6.64
C ALA A 259 -27.40 16.24 -7.68
N HIS A 260 -27.17 15.94 -8.96
CA HIS A 260 -27.28 16.92 -10.05
C HIS A 260 -28.70 17.01 -10.62
N GLY A 261 -29.39 15.87 -10.77
CA GLY A 261 -30.71 15.77 -11.41
C GLY A 261 -31.88 16.01 -10.47
N VAL A 262 -31.71 15.81 -9.16
CA VAL A 262 -32.78 15.99 -8.16
C VAL A 262 -32.44 17.13 -7.20
N ALA A 263 -31.46 16.92 -6.32
CA ALA A 263 -30.94 17.91 -5.38
C ALA A 263 -29.71 17.33 -4.66
N ARG A 264 -28.79 18.17 -4.19
CA ARG A 264 -27.57 17.71 -3.48
C ARG A 264 -27.83 16.69 -2.35
N PRO A 265 -28.85 16.84 -1.48
CA PRO A 265 -29.13 15.84 -0.43
C PRO A 265 -29.64 14.49 -0.96
N ALA A 266 -30.08 14.41 -2.22
CA ALA A 266 -30.61 13.17 -2.80
C ALA A 266 -29.53 12.10 -2.97
N ALA A 267 -28.25 12.46 -3.12
CA ALA A 267 -27.15 11.51 -3.26
C ALA A 267 -27.09 10.44 -2.14
N PRO A 268 -26.88 10.81 -0.86
CA PRO A 268 -26.81 9.82 0.22
C PRO A 268 -28.13 9.09 0.49
N LEU A 269 -29.28 9.75 0.26
CA LEU A 269 -30.59 9.14 0.46
C LEU A 269 -30.89 8.08 -0.60
N THR A 270 -30.50 8.34 -1.85
CA THR A 270 -30.72 7.41 -2.97
C THR A 270 -29.87 6.16 -2.82
N THR A 271 -28.59 6.30 -2.48
CA THR A 271 -27.70 5.14 -2.28
C THR A 271 -28.11 4.30 -1.07
N PHE A 272 -28.61 4.91 0.01
CA PHE A 272 -29.20 4.19 1.14
C PHE A 272 -30.43 3.35 0.72
N LEU A 273 -31.36 3.95 -0.03
CA LEU A 273 -32.56 3.26 -0.51
C LEU A 273 -32.24 2.12 -1.48
N VAL A 274 -31.22 2.29 -2.33
CA VAL A 274 -30.71 1.21 -3.20
C VAL A 274 -30.18 0.05 -2.36
N GLY A 275 -29.35 0.32 -1.35
CA GLY A 275 -28.86 -0.71 -0.44
C GLY A 275 -29.99 -1.44 0.30
N TYR A 276 -30.99 -0.70 0.77
CA TYR A 276 -32.16 -1.25 1.43
C TYR A 276 -33.03 -2.11 0.50
N ALA A 277 -33.26 -1.65 -0.74
CA ALA A 277 -34.00 -2.42 -1.75
C ALA A 277 -33.27 -3.70 -2.16
N ALA A 278 -31.94 -3.63 -2.33
CA ALA A 278 -31.12 -4.80 -2.62
C ALA A 278 -31.17 -5.83 -1.47
N ALA A 279 -31.14 -5.38 -0.21
CA ALA A 279 -31.29 -6.25 0.94
C ALA A 279 -32.66 -6.97 0.97
N GLN A 280 -33.75 -6.28 0.60
CA GLN A 280 -35.07 -6.92 0.46
C GLN A 280 -35.11 -7.97 -0.65
N ALA A 281 -34.31 -7.78 -1.71
CA ALA A 281 -34.21 -8.70 -2.85
C ALA A 281 -33.25 -9.88 -2.60
N LYS A 282 -33.02 -10.26 -1.34
CA LYS A 282 -32.07 -11.32 -0.89
C LYS A 282 -30.59 -10.95 -1.01
N GLY A 283 -30.27 -9.68 -1.25
CA GLY A 283 -28.90 -9.17 -1.33
C GLY A 283 -28.14 -9.56 -2.59
N GLY A 284 -26.85 -9.24 -2.60
CA GLY A 284 -25.92 -9.60 -3.67
C GLY A 284 -25.69 -8.51 -4.73
N PRO A 285 -24.63 -8.63 -5.56
CA PRO A 285 -24.22 -7.59 -6.50
C PRO A 285 -25.27 -7.30 -7.57
N GLU A 286 -25.97 -8.32 -8.05
CA GLU A 286 -27.02 -8.21 -9.07
C GLU A 286 -28.23 -7.40 -8.57
N ALA A 287 -28.65 -7.64 -7.31
CA ALA A 287 -29.75 -6.91 -6.69
C ALA A 287 -29.41 -5.42 -6.50
N VAL A 288 -28.15 -5.11 -6.17
CA VAL A 288 -27.66 -3.74 -6.07
C VAL A 288 -27.60 -3.07 -7.44
N ALA A 289 -27.07 -3.76 -8.46
CA ALA A 289 -26.99 -3.24 -9.82
C ALA A 289 -28.40 -2.92 -10.39
N GLU A 290 -29.36 -3.81 -10.19
CA GLU A 290 -30.74 -3.62 -10.66
C GLU A 290 -31.44 -2.46 -9.91
N ALA A 291 -31.27 -2.35 -8.60
CA ALA A 291 -31.82 -1.25 -7.82
C ALA A 291 -31.17 0.09 -8.20
N ALA A 292 -29.85 0.11 -8.42
CA ALA A 292 -29.11 1.29 -8.87
C ALA A 292 -29.57 1.75 -10.25
N HIS A 293 -29.78 0.83 -11.20
CA HIS A 293 -30.24 1.14 -12.55
C HIS A 293 -31.64 1.77 -12.54
N LYS A 294 -32.58 1.23 -11.74
CA LYS A 294 -33.91 1.81 -11.57
C LYS A 294 -33.86 3.22 -10.98
N ALA A 295 -33.02 3.43 -9.97
CA ALA A 295 -32.86 4.73 -9.32
C ALA A 295 -32.22 5.77 -10.26
N ALA A 296 -31.21 5.37 -11.04
CA ALA A 296 -30.56 6.25 -12.03
C ALA A 296 -31.56 6.68 -13.12
N ALA A 297 -32.33 5.73 -13.66
CA ALA A 297 -33.36 6.03 -14.66
C ALA A 297 -34.44 6.98 -14.11
N LEU A 298 -34.78 6.88 -12.82
CA LEU A 298 -35.71 7.80 -12.18
C LEU A 298 -35.12 9.21 -12.01
N ALA A 299 -33.86 9.31 -11.58
CA ALA A 299 -33.18 10.60 -11.42
C ALA A 299 -33.05 11.36 -12.75
N LEU A 300 -32.79 10.64 -13.86
CA LEU A 300 -32.73 11.21 -15.20
C LEU A 300 -34.09 11.78 -15.64
N ARG A 301 -35.17 11.00 -15.51
CA ARG A 301 -36.53 11.49 -15.84
C ARG A 301 -36.92 12.71 -15.02
N TRP A 302 -36.57 12.71 -13.73
CA TRP A 302 -36.82 13.86 -12.85
C TRP A 302 -36.09 15.13 -13.32
N ALA A 303 -34.85 14.98 -13.80
CA ALA A 303 -34.07 16.09 -14.35
C ALA A 303 -34.64 16.61 -15.68
N GLU A 304 -35.16 15.71 -16.53
CA GLU A 304 -35.82 16.06 -17.79
C GLU A 304 -37.14 16.78 -17.57
N GLU A 305 -37.95 16.35 -16.60
CA GLU A 305 -39.20 17.01 -16.20
C GLU A 305 -38.96 18.41 -15.60
N ALA A 306 -37.85 18.59 -14.88
CA ALA A 306 -37.45 19.88 -14.32
C ALA A 306 -36.90 20.87 -15.36
N ASN A 307 -36.46 20.38 -16.52
CA ASN A 307 -35.96 21.19 -17.65
C ASN A 307 -36.65 20.79 -18.96
N PRO A 308 -37.95 21.11 -19.14
CA PRO A 308 -38.63 20.80 -20.40
C PRO A 308 -37.96 21.54 -21.54
N SER A 309 -37.56 20.80 -22.58
CA SER A 309 -37.04 21.38 -23.82
C SER A 309 -38.05 22.39 -24.38
N PRO A 310 -37.64 23.60 -24.79
CA PRO A 310 -38.53 24.55 -25.45
C PRO A 310 -38.83 24.05 -26.86
N GLY A 311 -39.79 23.14 -27.02
CA GLY A 311 -40.06 22.55 -28.34
C GLY A 311 -41.16 21.49 -28.47
N ALA A 312 -42.10 21.38 -27.53
CA ALA A 312 -43.22 20.43 -27.66
C ALA A 312 -44.58 21.04 -27.26
N ALA A 313 -44.81 22.31 -27.61
CA ALA A 313 -46.12 22.95 -27.55
C ALA A 313 -46.46 23.54 -28.93
N ALA A 314 -46.70 22.66 -29.91
CA ALA A 314 -47.37 23.01 -31.15
C ALA A 314 -47.99 21.73 -31.74
N ASP A 315 -49.15 21.36 -31.21
CA ASP A 315 -50.22 20.70 -31.97
C ASP A 315 -51.47 20.65 -31.08
N GLY A 316 -52.20 21.78 -31.07
CA GLY A 316 -53.59 21.85 -30.61
C GLY A 316 -54.47 22.15 -31.83
N PRO A 317 -55.62 21.48 -31.99
CA PRO A 317 -56.46 21.64 -33.16
C PRO A 317 -57.12 23.03 -33.12
N GLY A 318 -56.98 23.79 -34.21
CA GLY A 318 -57.62 25.09 -34.35
C GLY A 318 -59.15 24.95 -34.48
N PRO A 319 -59.94 25.88 -33.92
CA PRO A 319 -61.32 26.06 -34.34
C PRO A 319 -61.44 27.28 -35.28
N ASP A 320 -62.16 27.05 -36.38
CA ASP A 320 -62.65 28.05 -37.33
C ASP A 320 -63.51 29.15 -36.65
N GLY A 321 -63.45 30.38 -37.17
CA GLY A 321 -64.05 31.64 -36.65
C GLY A 321 -65.58 31.78 -36.80
N PRO A 322 -66.18 33.00 -36.95
CA PRO A 322 -65.63 34.35 -37.19
C PRO A 322 -66.21 35.50 -36.29
N GLY A 323 -65.71 36.74 -36.44
CA GLY A 323 -66.09 38.00 -35.72
C GLY A 323 -67.49 38.60 -36.09
N PRO A 324 -67.82 39.91 -35.87
CA PRO A 324 -66.96 41.12 -35.77
C PRO A 324 -67.43 42.26 -34.80
N ASP A 325 -66.87 43.48 -35.00
CA ASP A 325 -67.21 44.84 -34.48
C ASP A 325 -66.70 45.22 -33.06
N GLY A 326 -66.04 46.35 -32.75
CA GLY A 326 -65.84 47.70 -33.30
C GLY A 326 -65.03 48.55 -32.26
N PRO A 327 -64.85 49.88 -32.37
CA PRO A 327 -63.52 50.52 -32.48
C PRO A 327 -63.02 51.42 -31.31
N GLY A 328 -61.67 51.50 -31.15
CA GLY A 328 -60.74 52.57 -30.65
C GLY A 328 -61.10 53.57 -29.52
N PRO A 329 -60.24 54.56 -29.18
CA PRO A 329 -58.78 54.71 -29.33
C PRO A 329 -58.07 55.25 -28.04
N ASP A 330 -56.80 55.66 -28.20
CA ASP A 330 -56.02 56.67 -27.45
C ASP A 330 -54.87 56.29 -26.48
N ARG A 331 -53.68 56.76 -26.90
CA ARG A 331 -52.40 57.03 -26.18
C ARG A 331 -52.56 58.21 -25.17
N PRO A 332 -51.52 58.77 -24.51
CA PRO A 332 -50.10 58.40 -24.32
C PRO A 332 -49.57 58.53 -22.85
N GLY A 333 -48.33 58.09 -22.62
CA GLY A 333 -47.33 58.98 -22.00
C GLY A 333 -46.79 58.64 -20.59
N PRO A 334 -45.61 59.17 -20.23
CA PRO A 334 -44.57 58.46 -19.50
C PRO A 334 -44.30 59.02 -18.09
N GLY A 335 -43.55 58.28 -17.26
CA GLY A 335 -43.06 58.88 -16.02
C GLY A 335 -42.11 58.02 -15.19
N THR A 336 -40.83 58.38 -15.30
CA THR A 336 -39.91 58.66 -14.18
C THR A 336 -39.59 57.56 -13.15
N THR A 337 -38.38 57.05 -13.26
CA THR A 337 -37.43 56.80 -12.15
C THR A 337 -37.27 58.06 -11.28
N PRO A 338 -37.00 57.94 -9.96
CA PRO A 338 -35.60 57.85 -9.53
C PRO A 338 -35.32 56.97 -8.28
N ALA A 339 -34.13 56.37 -8.34
CA ALA A 339 -33.04 56.39 -7.36
C ALA A 339 -33.23 55.95 -5.89
N SER A 340 -32.18 55.24 -5.46
CA SER A 340 -31.45 55.37 -4.19
C SER A 340 -31.61 54.27 -3.16
N GLY A 341 -30.47 53.64 -2.85
CA GLY A 341 -30.17 53.10 -1.53
C GLY A 341 -29.30 51.85 -1.54
N PRO A 342 -27.98 51.95 -1.35
CA PRO A 342 -27.13 50.79 -1.08
C PRO A 342 -27.12 50.48 0.42
N GLY A 343 -27.10 49.20 0.79
CA GLY A 343 -27.11 48.78 2.18
C GLY A 343 -26.64 47.35 2.40
N ARG A 344 -25.31 47.22 2.46
CA ARG A 344 -24.50 46.11 3.01
C ARG A 344 -24.33 44.84 2.18
#